data_AF-A0A376L1A5-F1
#
_entry.id   AF-A0A376L1A5-F1
#
_cell.length_a   1.000
_cell.length_b   1.000
_cell.length_c   1.000
_cell.angle_alpha   90.00
_cell.angle_beta   90.00
_cell.angle_gamma   90.00
#
_symmetry.space_group_name_H-M   'P 1'
#
loop_
_entity.id
_entity.type
_entity.pdbx_description
1 polymer ?
#
loop_
_entity_poly.entity_id
_entity_poly.type
_entity_poly.pdbx_seq_one_letter_code
_entity_poly.pdbx_strand_id
1 'polypeptide(L)'
;MTVPAPGYLQATPDSVHWRTQLDDIAHASYNGVSIVDYGITLDSHGHLQIDSDQFNDEMAKNPDGLTSIFVGDNSMVAQMDDLINTYTDSSNGIITLRQQNIDDQMSKIQDEGDQLTDTYNANYDRYLESTPTRWSRCTP
;
A
#
# COMPACT_ATOMS: atom_id res chain seq x y z
N MET A 1 -24.41 9.41 15.23
CA MET A 1 -23.06 9.89 14.87
C MET A 1 -22.57 9.02 13.73
N THR A 2 -22.67 9.50 12.50
CA THR A 2 -22.04 8.85 11.34
C THR A 2 -20.60 9.31 11.31
N VAL A 3 -19.67 8.42 11.64
CA VAL A 3 -18.24 8.64 11.41
C VAL A 3 -18.07 8.83 9.90
N PRO A 4 -17.58 9.97 9.42
CA PRO A 4 -17.35 10.15 7.98
C PRO A 4 -16.33 9.11 7.52
N ALA A 5 -16.67 8.35 6.48
CA ALA A 5 -15.73 7.43 5.85
C ALA A 5 -14.49 8.23 5.42
N PRO A 6 -13.28 7.88 5.88
CA PRO A 6 -12.06 8.46 5.35
C PRO A 6 -12.06 8.28 3.83
N GLY A 7 -11.63 9.32 3.10
CA GLY A 7 -11.27 9.18 1.70
C GLY A 7 -10.09 8.22 1.60
N TYR A 8 -10.36 6.91 1.57
CA TYR A 8 -9.38 5.82 1.60
C TYR A 8 -8.44 5.78 0.37
N LEU A 9 -8.63 6.71 -0.59
CA LEU A 9 -7.81 6.86 -1.80
C LEU A 9 -7.21 8.27 -1.93
N GLN A 10 -7.11 9.06 -0.86
CA GLN A 10 -6.12 10.14 -0.88
C GLN A 10 -4.74 9.48 -0.90
N ALA A 11 -3.86 9.97 -1.78
CA ALA A 11 -2.53 9.44 -2.00
C ALA A 11 -1.86 9.10 -0.67
N THR A 12 -1.88 7.82 -0.29
CA THR A 12 -1.17 7.35 0.90
C THR A 12 0.32 7.62 0.69
N PRO A 13 1.12 7.85 1.74
CA PRO A 13 2.56 8.09 1.59
C PRO A 13 3.24 7.06 0.67
N ASP A 14 2.79 5.81 0.74
CA ASP A 14 3.21 4.70 -0.10
C ASP A 14 2.86 4.90 -1.57
N SER A 15 1.66 5.42 -1.85
CA SER A 15 1.23 5.71 -3.22
C SER A 15 2.08 6.78 -3.90
N VAL A 16 2.61 7.74 -3.12
CA VAL A 16 3.54 8.75 -3.63
C VAL A 16 4.92 8.13 -3.77
N HIS A 17 5.32 7.31 -2.81
CA HIS A 17 6.63 6.68 -2.78
C HIS A 17 6.87 5.73 -3.97
N TRP A 18 5.94 4.80 -4.27
CA TRP A 18 6.14 3.87 -5.40
C TRP A 18 6.22 4.59 -6.74
N ARG A 19 5.44 5.67 -6.94
CA ARG A 19 5.51 6.46 -8.17
C ARG A 19 6.86 7.15 -8.31
N THR A 20 7.39 7.74 -7.23
CA THR A 20 8.72 8.34 -7.25
C THR A 20 9.79 7.29 -7.53
N GLN A 21 9.68 6.09 -6.94
CA GLN A 21 10.62 5.01 -7.23
C GLN A 21 10.56 4.54 -8.70
N LEU A 22 9.37 4.43 -9.29
CA LEU A 22 9.23 4.13 -10.71
C LEU A 22 9.77 5.23 -11.61
N ASP A 23 9.53 6.50 -11.25
CA ASP A 23 10.06 7.66 -11.97
C ASP A 23 11.59 7.67 -11.95
N ASP A 24 12.18 7.39 -10.78
CA ASP A 24 13.62 7.26 -10.61
C ASP A 24 14.20 6.12 -11.46
N ILE A 25 13.54 4.96 -11.48
CA ILE A 25 13.92 3.80 -12.33
C ILE A 25 13.82 4.17 -13.82
N ALA A 26 12.74 4.83 -14.24
CA ALA A 26 12.56 5.22 -15.64
C ALA A 26 13.62 6.23 -16.11
N HIS A 27 14.05 7.15 -15.25
CA HIS A 27 15.07 8.15 -15.58
C HIS A 27 16.50 7.70 -15.24
N ALA A 28 16.68 6.49 -14.72
CA ALA A 28 17.99 5.95 -14.42
C ALA A 28 18.82 5.72 -15.69
N SER A 29 20.13 5.55 -15.48
CA SER A 29 21.06 5.14 -16.52
C SER A 29 21.49 3.70 -16.29
N TYR A 30 21.48 2.94 -17.37
CA TYR A 30 21.82 1.53 -17.45
C TYR A 30 23.02 1.39 -18.36
N ASN A 31 24.15 0.95 -17.81
CA ASN A 31 25.42 0.86 -18.54
C ASN A 31 25.82 2.18 -19.25
N GLY A 32 25.49 3.33 -18.65
CA GLY A 32 25.83 4.65 -19.17
C GLY A 32 24.85 5.23 -20.20
N VAL A 33 23.74 4.54 -20.49
CA VAL A 33 22.67 5.03 -21.40
C VAL A 33 21.32 5.06 -20.69
N SER A 34 20.41 5.94 -21.11
CA SER A 34 19.06 6.07 -20.56
C SER A 34 17.99 5.99 -21.66
N ILE A 35 16.74 5.69 -21.30
CA ILE A 35 15.62 5.70 -22.26
C ILE A 35 15.46 7.07 -22.94
N VAL A 36 15.82 8.15 -22.24
CA VAL A 36 15.74 9.53 -22.74
C VAL A 36 16.72 9.75 -23.91
N ASP A 37 17.87 9.06 -23.92
CA ASP A 37 18.83 9.14 -25.02
C ASP A 37 18.22 8.57 -26.32
N TYR A 38 17.34 7.58 -26.20
CA TYR A 38 16.58 6.96 -27.30
C TYR A 38 15.28 7.70 -27.63
N GLY A 39 15.05 8.90 -27.10
CA GLY A 39 13.82 9.66 -27.34
C GLY A 39 12.57 9.06 -26.69
N ILE A 40 12.75 8.17 -25.71
CA ILE A 40 11.65 7.61 -24.91
C ILE A 40 11.52 8.44 -23.64
N THR A 41 10.34 8.99 -23.40
CA THR A 41 10.04 9.83 -22.22
C THR A 41 8.83 9.32 -21.47
N LEU A 42 8.75 9.60 -20.17
CA LEU A 42 7.59 9.30 -19.34
C LEU A 42 6.77 10.57 -19.14
N ASP A 43 5.48 10.53 -19.47
CA ASP A 43 4.60 11.67 -19.25
C ASP A 43 4.09 11.74 -17.80
N SER A 44 3.43 12.85 -17.45
CA SER A 44 2.89 13.07 -16.11
C SER A 44 1.82 12.06 -15.67
N HIS A 45 1.28 11.28 -16.60
CA HIS A 45 0.29 10.24 -16.36
C HIS A 45 0.92 8.83 -16.35
N GLY A 46 2.23 8.72 -16.55
CA GLY A 46 2.96 7.46 -16.59
C GLY A 46 2.92 6.76 -17.94
N HIS A 47 2.55 7.44 -19.03
CA HIS A 47 2.65 6.87 -20.37
C HIS A 47 4.04 7.08 -20.96
N LEU A 48 4.58 6.04 -21.59
CA LEU A 48 5.79 6.15 -22.40
C LEU A 48 5.44 6.80 -23.74
N GLN A 49 6.14 7.89 -24.06
CA GLN A 49 6.06 8.57 -25.34
C GLN A 49 7.38 8.38 -26.08
N ILE A 50 7.31 8.17 -27.39
CA ILE A 50 8.47 7.87 -28.23
C ILE A 50 8.57 8.91 -29.33
N ASP A 51 9.68 9.65 -29.35
CA ASP A 51 10.12 10.40 -30.51
C ASP A 51 10.71 9.42 -31.52
N SER A 52 10.00 9.17 -32.62
CA SER A 52 10.38 8.16 -33.61
C SER A 52 11.65 8.55 -34.37
N ASP A 53 11.89 9.83 -34.58
CA ASP A 53 13.07 10.28 -35.34
C ASP A 53 14.32 10.10 -34.48
N GLN A 54 14.28 10.55 -33.22
CA GLN A 54 15.39 10.34 -32.28
C GLN A 54 15.62 8.85 -31.99
N PHE A 55 14.54 8.08 -31.80
CA PHE A 55 14.64 6.65 -31.55
C PHE A 55 15.34 5.92 -32.70
N ASN A 56 14.92 6.18 -33.95
CA ASN A 56 15.53 5.55 -35.12
C ASN A 56 16.99 5.96 -35.31
N ASP A 57 17.30 7.24 -35.11
CA ASP A 57 18.66 7.75 -35.20
C ASP A 57 19.59 7.11 -34.17
N GLU A 58 19.13 6.93 -32.93
CA GLU A 58 19.96 6.36 -31.87
C GLU A 58 20.05 4.83 -31.98
N MET A 59 18.97 4.15 -32.40
CA MET A 59 19.00 2.72 -32.71
C MET A 59 19.94 2.37 -33.87
N ALA A 60 20.13 3.27 -34.83
CA ALA A 60 21.12 3.08 -35.89
C ALA A 60 22.57 3.20 -35.39
N LYS A 61 22.80 3.97 -34.32
CA LYS A 61 24.14 4.22 -33.75
C LYS A 61 24.52 3.21 -32.66
N ASN A 62 23.59 2.88 -31.77
CA ASN A 62 23.86 2.10 -30.57
C ASN A 62 22.67 1.17 -30.22
N PRO A 63 22.41 0.11 -31.00
CA PRO A 63 21.34 -0.84 -30.69
C PRO A 63 21.57 -1.61 -29.37
N ASP A 64 22.82 -1.80 -28.97
CA ASP A 64 23.18 -2.55 -27.76
C ASP A 64 22.83 -1.76 -26.49
N GLY A 65 22.86 -0.43 -26.54
CA GLY A 65 22.49 0.40 -25.39
C GLY A 65 21.01 0.24 -25.02
N LEU A 66 20.10 0.15 -26.00
CA LEU A 66 18.68 -0.14 -25.73
C LEU A 66 18.52 -1.50 -25.04
N THR A 67 19.28 -2.50 -25.50
CA THR A 67 19.27 -3.84 -24.88
C THR A 67 19.72 -3.76 -23.43
N SER A 68 20.75 -2.97 -23.12
CA SER A 68 21.25 -2.81 -21.74
C SER A 68 20.25 -2.15 -20.78
N ILE A 69 19.33 -1.35 -21.32
CA ILE A 69 18.26 -0.71 -20.55
C ILE A 69 17.17 -1.73 -20.20
N PHE A 70 16.74 -2.56 -21.15
CA PHE A 70 15.56 -3.43 -20.97
C PHE A 70 15.89 -4.87 -20.60
N VAL A 71 17.12 -5.32 -20.82
CA VAL A 71 17.52 -6.73 -20.67
C VAL A 71 18.68 -6.88 -19.70
N GLY A 72 18.57 -7.86 -18.81
CA GLY A 72 19.60 -8.25 -17.84
C GLY A 72 19.21 -7.98 -16.39
N ASP A 73 20.02 -8.48 -15.46
CA ASP A 73 19.70 -8.48 -14.03
C ASP A 73 19.66 -7.07 -13.41
N ASN A 74 20.40 -6.12 -13.99
CA ASN A 74 20.41 -4.72 -13.55
C ASN A 74 19.59 -3.81 -14.47
N SER A 75 18.77 -4.37 -15.35
CA SER A 75 17.94 -3.61 -16.30
C SER A 75 16.81 -2.86 -15.60
N MET A 76 16.22 -1.91 -16.31
CA MET A 76 15.02 -1.19 -15.90
C MET A 76 13.89 -2.17 -15.57
N VAL A 77 13.69 -3.20 -16.40
CA VAL A 77 12.63 -4.19 -16.20
C VAL A 77 12.87 -5.02 -14.94
N ALA A 78 14.11 -5.45 -14.69
CA ALA A 78 14.46 -6.18 -13.47
C ALA A 78 14.23 -5.33 -12.21
N GLN A 79 14.64 -4.06 -12.23
CA GLN A 79 14.42 -3.15 -11.11
C GLN A 79 12.92 -2.86 -10.88
N MET A 80 12.13 -2.76 -11.95
CA MET A 80 10.68 -2.65 -11.84
C MET A 80 10.05 -3.89 -11.22
N ASP A 81 10.51 -5.09 -11.60
CA ASP A 81 10.03 -6.35 -11.03
C ASP A 81 10.35 -6.44 -9.54
N ASP A 82 11.59 -6.12 -9.14
CA ASP A 82 12.01 -6.07 -7.74
C ASP A 82 11.19 -5.08 -6.91
N LEU A 83 10.91 -3.91 -7.49
CA LEU A 83 10.04 -2.92 -6.86
C LEU A 83 8.63 -3.47 -6.67
N ILE A 84 8.03 -4.05 -7.72
CA ILE A 84 6.68 -4.65 -7.64
C ILE A 84 6.67 -5.73 -6.55
N ASN A 85 7.64 -6.65 -6.56
CA ASN A 85 7.76 -7.72 -5.58
C ASN A 85 7.87 -7.18 -4.15
N THR A 86 8.62 -6.11 -3.91
CA THR A 86 8.72 -5.47 -2.58
C THR A 86 7.35 -5.04 -2.03
N TYR A 87 6.42 -4.62 -2.89
CA TYR A 87 5.09 -4.23 -2.47
C TYR A 87 4.10 -5.38 -2.47
N THR A 88 4.18 -6.30 -3.43
CA THR A 88 3.17 -7.32 -3.69
C THR A 88 3.52 -8.72 -3.20
N ASP A 89 4.71 -8.93 -2.63
CA ASP A 89 5.07 -10.24 -2.06
C ASP A 89 4.02 -10.69 -1.04
N SER A 90 3.56 -11.93 -1.20
CA SER A 90 2.44 -12.50 -0.46
C SER A 90 2.74 -12.80 1.00
N SER A 91 4.02 -12.80 1.39
CA SER A 91 4.49 -13.17 2.72
C SER A 91 5.10 -11.97 3.46
N ASN A 92 5.88 -11.13 2.79
CA ASN A 92 6.59 -10.00 3.38
C ASN A 92 6.41 -8.67 2.65
N GLY A 93 5.57 -8.63 1.61
CA GLY A 93 5.32 -7.40 0.85
C GLY A 93 4.65 -6.34 1.72
N ILE A 94 4.91 -5.07 1.40
CA ILE A 94 4.36 -3.93 2.15
C ILE A 94 2.83 -3.99 2.24
N ILE A 95 2.15 -4.39 1.16
CA ILE A 95 0.69 -4.50 1.12
C ILE A 95 0.21 -5.62 2.06
N THR A 96 0.89 -6.77 2.04
CA THR A 96 0.59 -7.92 2.90
C THR A 96 0.73 -7.55 4.38
N LEU A 97 1.85 -6.91 4.76
CA LEU A 97 2.10 -6.49 6.14
C LEU A 97 1.06 -5.48 6.64
N ARG A 98 0.59 -4.59 5.76
CA ARG A 98 -0.50 -3.66 6.06
C ARG A 98 -1.82 -4.37 6.29
N GLN A 99 -2.15 -5.34 5.44
CA GLN A 99 -3.36 -6.13 5.59
C GLN A 99 -3.37 -6.86 6.94
N GLN A 100 -2.26 -7.52 7.29
CA GLN A 100 -2.09 -8.19 8.59
C GLN A 100 -2.27 -7.22 9.75
N ASN A 101 -1.64 -6.04 9.69
CA ASN A 101 -1.77 -5.04 10.75
C ASN A 101 -3.22 -4.54 10.93
N ILE A 102 -3.94 -4.35 9.82
CA ILE A 102 -5.35 -3.95 9.83
C ILE A 102 -6.20 -5.07 10.44
N ASP A 103 -5.96 -6.32 10.06
CA ASP A 103 -6.70 -7.49 10.60
C ASP A 103 -6.46 -7.66 12.11
N ASP A 104 -5.23 -7.46 12.57
CA ASP A 104 -4.88 -7.45 14.00
C ASP A 104 -5.58 -6.32 14.75
N GLN A 105 -5.59 -5.12 14.19
CA GLN A 105 -6.31 -3.96 14.76
C GLN A 105 -7.81 -4.22 14.84
N MET A 106 -8.40 -4.81 13.80
CA MET A 106 -9.82 -5.17 13.79
C MET A 106 -10.15 -6.21 14.86
N SER A 107 -9.31 -7.25 14.98
CA SER A 107 -9.51 -8.31 15.98
C SER A 107 -9.45 -7.73 17.39
N LYS A 108 -8.47 -6.86 17.67
CA LYS A 108 -8.36 -6.18 18.96
C LYS A 108 -9.58 -5.31 19.28
N ILE A 109 -10.10 -4.58 18.28
CA ILE A 109 -11.31 -3.77 18.45
C ILE A 109 -12.53 -4.65 18.78
N GLN A 110 -12.64 -5.82 18.16
CA GLN A 110 -13.71 -6.78 18.47
C GLN A 110 -13.59 -7.30 19.90
N ASP A 111 -12.39 -7.72 20.32
CA ASP A 111 -12.13 -8.20 21.69
C ASP A 111 -12.46 -7.13 22.74
N GLU A 112 -12.08 -5.87 22.50
CA GLU A 112 -12.42 -4.74 23.39
C GLU A 112 -13.94 -4.51 23.48
N GLY A 113 -14.67 -4.71 22.37
CA GLY A 113 -16.12 -4.62 22.32
C GLY A 113 -16.82 -5.74 23.10
N ASP A 114 -16.33 -6.96 22.97
CA ASP A 114 -16.85 -8.13 23.69
C ASP A 114 -16.61 -7.97 25.20
N GLN A 115 -15.39 -7.58 25.61
CA GLN A 115 -15.06 -7.32 27.01
C GLN A 115 -15.92 -6.21 27.63
N LEU A 116 -16.19 -5.15 26.87
CA LEU A 116 -17.08 -4.07 27.31
C LEU A 116 -18.51 -4.58 27.53
N THR A 117 -19.00 -5.42 26.62
CA THR A 117 -20.34 -6.02 26.68
C THR A 117 -20.47 -6.93 27.90
N ASP A 118 -19.49 -7.81 28.13
CA ASP A 118 -19.45 -8.70 29.30
C ASP A 118 -19.45 -7.91 30.61
N THR A 119 -18.62 -6.86 30.69
CA THR A 119 -18.53 -5.99 31.87
C THR A 119 -19.84 -5.26 32.11
N TYR A 120 -20.51 -4.79 31.06
CA TYR A 120 -21.82 -4.15 31.16
C TYR A 120 -22.88 -5.12 31.70
N ASN A 121 -22.97 -6.32 31.12
CA ASN A 121 -23.93 -7.35 31.53
C ASN A 121 -23.71 -7.78 32.98
N ALA A 122 -22.47 -8.06 33.39
CA ALA A 122 -22.15 -8.45 34.77
C ALA A 122 -22.52 -7.38 35.79
N ASN A 123 -22.33 -6.10 35.45
CA ASN A 123 -22.75 -5.00 36.32
C ASN A 123 -24.28 -4.88 36.36
N TYR A 124 -24.95 -5.00 35.22
CA TYR A 124 -26.41 -4.95 35.13
C TYR A 124 -27.08 -6.07 35.94
N ASP A 125 -26.59 -7.31 35.83
CA ASP A 125 -27.08 -8.46 36.60
C ASP A 125 -26.91 -8.25 38.11
N ARG A 126 -25.77 -7.70 38.54
CA ARG A 126 -25.54 -7.33 39.95
C ARG A 126 -26.54 -6.27 40.43
N TYR A 127 -26.85 -5.27 39.61
CA TYR A 127 -27.88 -4.28 39.94
C TYR A 127 -29.24 -4.97 40.14
N LEU A 128 -29.64 -5.84 39.21
CA LEU A 128 -30.90 -6.58 39.31
C LEU A 128 -30.95 -7.50 40.54
N GLU A 129 -29.89 -8.24 40.85
CA GLU A 129 -29.85 -9.12 42.04
C GLU A 129 -29.89 -8.34 43.36
N SER A 130 -29.34 -7.12 43.39
CA SER A 130 -29.40 -6.25 44.59
C SER A 130 -30.79 -5.66 44.85
N THR A 131 -31.70 -5.66 43.87
CA THR A 131 -33.00 -4.99 43.99
C THR A 131 -34.08 -5.73 44.80
N PRO A 132 -34.19 -7.08 44.86
CA PRO A 132 -35.23 -7.74 45.66
C PRO A 132 -34.96 -7.76 47.17
N THR A 133 -33.72 -7.57 47.62
CA THR A 133 -33.38 -7.76 49.06
C THR A 133 -33.58 -6.53 49.92
N ARG A 134 -33.68 -5.33 49.32
CA ARG A 134 -33.95 -4.08 50.07
C ARG A 134 -35.44 -3.80 50.23
N TRP A 135 -36.27 -4.04 49.22
CA TRP A 135 -37.71 -3.79 49.29
C TRP A 135 -38.49 -4.86 50.07
N SER A 136 -38.00 -6.11 50.10
CA SER A 136 -38.60 -7.20 50.89
C SER A 136 -38.38 -7.08 52.40
N ARG A 137 -37.55 -6.13 52.87
CA ARG A 137 -37.40 -5.76 54.29
C ARG A 137 -38.24 -4.54 54.69
N CYS A 138 -39.00 -3.96 53.75
CA CYS A 138 -39.82 -2.76 53.95
C CYS A 138 -41.32 -2.96 53.74
N THR A 139 -41.80 -4.21 53.61
CA THR A 139 -43.24 -4.52 53.68
C THR A 139 -43.64 -4.80 55.14
N PRO A 140 -44.64 -4.08 55.70
CA PRO A 140 -45.05 -4.18 57.11
C PRO A 140 -45.73 -5.50 57.47
#